data_AF-A0A178DFM0-F1
#
_entry.id   AF-A0A178DFM0-F1
#
_cell.length_a   1.000
_cell.length_b   1.000
_cell.length_c   1.000
_cell.angle_alpha   90.00
_cell.angle_beta   90.00
_cell.angle_gamma   90.00
#
_symmetry.space_group_name_H-M   'P 1'
#
loop_
_entity.id
_entity.type
_entity.pdbx_description
1 polymer ?
#
loop_
_entity_poly.entity_id
_entity_poly.type
_entity_poly.pdbx_seq_one_letter_code
_entity_poly.pdbx_strand_id
1 'polypeptide(L)'
;MSRRRFVEQERRLAEELSTKFRGTASVNIAILDFPFKKLRDEDEKNTERLEKLFKKQKGCRDWNVFNHIPAVIQQDQLDAALERSKISSEALLEARDGHLQLEFPAGFLLSCLRGQHRALAAKASRRITRWTVDLYDSAKSDLSDDLKTTLIEEYSCEKKPDDGEIYRKIREYQGYGGGGNPYFESRWWALLHGISSHKSDNMKQIIRNPDFRAAFDIQLDVPGLGGGGMSLGSTHKVFGMKCHELMLSYLDDNIRGFWTKIFRGDRQAMLKVSRADVKALELKAPGACRSDRLSLHGQLRNGKIFGTFTEREREAVWADILSETTDYLIPSLSSFFADVHYLKGPADCVKALVELWPDETVPSALERIFSDANQETDRCIIQQSESTFLSIPGNRSDRLELGVLQIWISAMRDYLEMLPEKEDDSLVAKPRSQPNERIGCEFASLAYRLGFDSEEIRHQIQRSPDEEIARKALLKARDPTRYKYDDAAFANFVEQMVRFFATA
;
A
#
# COMPACT_ATOMS: atom_id res chain seq x y z
N MET A 1 -4.90 14.00 22.72
CA MET A 1 -5.66 13.79 23.99
C MET A 1 -4.71 13.92 25.19
N SER A 2 -5.13 14.47 26.33
CA SER A 2 -4.28 14.48 27.55
C SER A 2 -4.17 13.08 28.15
N ARG A 3 -2.98 12.68 28.63
CA ARG A 3 -2.72 11.36 29.24
C ARG A 3 -3.73 11.00 30.34
N ARG A 4 -4.22 11.98 31.11
CA ARG A 4 -5.24 11.78 32.14
C ARG A 4 -6.59 11.32 31.57
N ARG A 5 -7.04 11.90 30.44
CA ARG A 5 -8.31 11.51 29.79
C ARG A 5 -8.22 10.12 29.17
N PHE A 6 -7.06 9.75 28.64
CA PHE A 6 -6.82 8.41 28.08
C PHE A 6 -6.94 7.33 29.16
N VAL A 7 -6.22 7.51 30.28
CA VAL A 7 -6.26 6.57 31.41
C VAL A 7 -7.67 6.47 32.02
N GLU A 8 -8.40 7.58 32.11
CA GLU A 8 -9.78 7.55 32.61
C GLU A 8 -10.72 6.77 31.69
N GLN A 9 -10.56 6.91 30.36
CA GLN A 9 -11.34 6.13 29.39
C GLN A 9 -10.99 4.64 29.47
N GLU A 10 -9.71 4.28 29.60
CA GLU A 10 -9.30 2.88 29.81
C GLU A 10 -9.87 2.30 31.09
N ARG A 11 -9.82 3.05 32.20
CA ARG A 11 -10.39 2.62 33.48
C ARG A 11 -11.88 2.39 33.37
N ARG A 12 -12.61 3.32 32.76
CA ARG A 12 -14.05 3.19 32.52
C ARG A 12 -14.39 1.96 31.69
N LEU A 13 -13.62 1.70 30.62
CA LEU A 13 -13.82 0.51 29.79
C LEU A 13 -13.49 -0.78 30.53
N ALA A 14 -12.44 -0.79 31.37
CA ALA A 14 -12.09 -1.95 32.18
C ALA A 14 -13.14 -2.24 33.27
N GLU A 15 -13.68 -1.22 33.91
CA GLU A 15 -14.79 -1.33 34.88
C GLU A 15 -16.08 -1.82 34.21
N GLU A 16 -16.38 -1.35 33.00
CA GLU A 16 -17.52 -1.83 32.22
C GLU A 16 -17.33 -3.29 31.79
N LEU A 17 -16.14 -3.63 31.29
CA LEU A 17 -15.78 -5.00 30.88
C LEU A 17 -15.93 -5.98 32.05
N SER A 18 -15.41 -5.65 33.23
CA SER A 18 -15.50 -6.53 34.40
C SER A 18 -16.93 -6.69 34.90
N THR A 19 -17.75 -5.62 34.84
CA THR A 19 -19.16 -5.65 35.26
C THR A 19 -20.03 -6.47 34.30
N LYS A 20 -19.72 -6.43 33.01
CA LYS A 20 -20.50 -7.09 31.95
C LYS A 20 -20.06 -8.52 31.67
N PHE A 21 -18.86 -8.91 32.09
CA PHE A 21 -18.38 -10.26 31.97
C PHE A 21 -19.22 -11.23 32.80
N ARG A 22 -19.62 -12.35 32.19
CA ARG A 22 -20.45 -13.40 32.80
C ARG A 22 -19.74 -14.74 32.92
N GLY A 23 -18.49 -14.81 32.45
CA GLY A 23 -17.65 -15.99 32.55
C GLY A 23 -17.24 -16.57 31.21
N THR A 24 -16.45 -17.62 31.26
CA THR A 24 -15.86 -18.29 30.09
C THR A 24 -16.39 -19.72 29.97
N ALA A 25 -16.85 -20.11 28.78
CA ALA A 25 -17.46 -21.41 28.54
C ALA A 25 -16.99 -22.06 27.25
N SER A 26 -16.96 -23.39 27.20
CA SER A 26 -16.87 -24.15 25.95
C SER A 26 -18.26 -24.36 25.38
N VAL A 27 -18.51 -23.91 24.14
CA VAL A 27 -19.80 -24.05 23.45
C VAL A 27 -19.65 -24.76 22.11
N ASN A 28 -20.75 -25.29 21.57
CA ASN A 28 -20.74 -25.93 20.26
C ASN A 28 -20.42 -24.90 19.16
N ILE A 29 -19.53 -25.21 18.22
CA ILE A 29 -19.17 -24.27 17.14
C ILE A 29 -20.34 -24.00 16.18
N ALA A 30 -21.30 -24.93 16.09
CA ALA A 30 -22.47 -24.80 15.24
C ALA A 30 -23.36 -23.61 15.62
N ILE A 31 -23.36 -23.20 16.89
CA ILE A 31 -24.21 -22.10 17.39
C ILE A 31 -23.57 -20.71 17.21
N LEU A 32 -22.30 -20.61 16.82
CA LEU A 32 -21.62 -19.32 16.69
C LEU A 32 -22.11 -18.59 15.44
N ASP A 33 -22.67 -17.39 15.65
CA ASP A 33 -23.11 -16.46 14.61
C ASP A 33 -22.33 -15.15 14.66
N PHE A 34 -22.09 -14.53 13.51
CA PHE A 34 -21.26 -13.33 13.38
C PHE A 34 -22.04 -12.22 12.66
N PRO A 35 -23.00 -11.56 13.33
CA PRO A 35 -23.89 -10.59 12.69
C PRO A 35 -23.18 -9.27 12.32
N PHE A 36 -22.02 -8.98 12.92
CA PHE A 36 -21.25 -7.74 12.72
C PHE A 36 -20.35 -7.75 11.47
N LYS A 37 -20.78 -8.40 10.37
CA LYS A 37 -20.00 -8.65 9.13
C LYS A 37 -19.40 -7.41 8.44
N LYS A 38 -19.67 -6.19 8.89
CA LYS A 38 -19.33 -4.95 8.19
C LYS A 38 -17.83 -4.59 8.15
N LEU A 39 -16.97 -5.31 8.87
CA LEU A 39 -15.58 -4.85 9.07
C LEU A 39 -14.51 -5.62 8.29
N ARG A 40 -14.76 -6.88 7.90
CA ARG A 40 -13.77 -7.70 7.16
C ARG A 40 -14.48 -8.68 6.22
N ASP A 41 -14.17 -8.59 4.93
CA ASP A 41 -14.56 -9.61 3.94
C ASP A 41 -14.03 -11.00 4.36
N GLU A 42 -14.74 -12.05 3.96
CA GLU A 42 -14.30 -13.43 4.17
C GLU A 42 -12.94 -13.66 3.49
N ASP A 43 -11.90 -13.92 4.29
CA ASP A 43 -10.55 -14.17 3.79
C ASP A 43 -10.28 -15.67 3.75
N GLU A 44 -10.54 -16.28 2.59
CA GLU A 44 -10.27 -17.69 2.33
C GLU A 44 -8.82 -18.06 2.64
N LYS A 45 -7.84 -17.21 2.32
CA LYS A 45 -6.42 -17.49 2.58
C LYS A 45 -6.10 -17.54 4.07
N ASN A 46 -6.70 -16.65 4.86
CA ASN A 46 -6.51 -16.67 6.31
C ASN A 46 -7.21 -17.88 6.94
N THR A 47 -8.39 -18.25 6.45
CA THR A 47 -9.12 -19.45 6.87
C THR A 47 -8.28 -20.71 6.58
N GLU A 48 -7.75 -20.86 5.36
CA GLU A 48 -6.84 -21.96 5.01
C GLU A 48 -5.56 -21.99 5.86
N ARG A 49 -4.98 -20.83 6.16
CA ARG A 49 -3.81 -20.73 7.03
C ARG A 49 -4.13 -21.27 8.43
N LEU A 50 -5.28 -20.89 8.99
CA LEU A 50 -5.74 -21.36 10.30
C LEU A 50 -6.07 -22.86 10.26
N GLU A 51 -6.69 -23.36 9.21
CA GLU A 51 -6.90 -24.81 9.04
C GLU A 51 -5.58 -25.59 9.04
N LYS A 52 -4.58 -25.11 8.28
CA LYS A 52 -3.23 -25.71 8.25
C LYS A 52 -2.57 -25.66 9.62
N LEU A 53 -2.75 -24.57 10.37
CA LEU A 53 -2.25 -24.40 11.73
C LEU A 53 -2.88 -25.45 12.67
N PHE A 54 -4.21 -25.57 12.66
CA PHE A 54 -4.95 -26.52 13.50
C PHE A 54 -4.59 -27.97 13.19
N LYS A 55 -4.40 -28.31 11.90
CA LYS A 55 -3.93 -29.63 11.47
C LYS A 55 -2.52 -29.94 11.99
N LYS A 56 -1.59 -28.99 11.92
CA LYS A 56 -0.19 -29.18 12.38
C LYS A 56 -0.05 -29.25 13.89
N GLN A 57 -0.89 -28.55 14.65
CA GLN A 57 -0.83 -28.52 16.13
C GLN A 57 -1.50 -29.74 16.80
N LYS A 58 -2.03 -30.71 16.04
CA LYS A 58 -2.77 -31.89 16.55
C LYS A 58 -3.95 -31.54 17.49
N GLY A 59 -4.53 -30.36 17.32
CA GLY A 59 -5.58 -29.79 18.17
C GLY A 59 -5.46 -28.27 18.24
N CYS A 60 -6.44 -27.61 18.85
CA CYS A 60 -6.34 -26.19 19.18
C CYS A 60 -5.84 -26.01 20.62
N ARG A 61 -4.98 -25.03 20.85
CA ARG A 61 -4.64 -24.56 22.20
C ARG A 61 -5.77 -23.66 22.69
N ASP A 62 -6.90 -24.25 23.06
CA ASP A 62 -8.10 -23.52 23.49
C ASP A 62 -7.95 -22.85 24.86
N TRP A 63 -6.87 -23.16 25.59
CA TRP A 63 -6.47 -22.53 26.88
C TRP A 63 -5.91 -21.13 26.73
N ASN A 64 -5.52 -20.75 25.51
CA ASN A 64 -4.97 -19.43 25.32
C ASN A 64 -6.12 -18.42 25.22
N VAL A 65 -6.21 -17.49 26.16
CA VAL A 65 -7.18 -16.37 26.16
C VAL A 65 -7.19 -15.64 24.81
N PHE A 66 -6.05 -15.60 24.10
CA PHE A 66 -5.94 -15.04 22.73
C PHE A 66 -6.76 -15.79 21.66
N ASN A 67 -7.30 -16.97 21.97
CA ASN A 67 -8.11 -17.80 21.09
C ASN A 67 -9.60 -17.79 21.47
N HIS A 68 -9.98 -17.15 22.58
CA HIS A 68 -11.38 -17.08 23.00
C HIS A 68 -12.19 -16.15 22.09
N ILE A 69 -13.44 -16.54 21.85
CA ILE A 69 -14.39 -15.76 21.04
C ILE A 69 -15.31 -14.96 21.98
N PRO A 70 -15.23 -13.62 22.01
CA PRO A 70 -16.16 -12.82 22.79
C PRO A 70 -17.55 -12.84 22.14
N ALA A 71 -18.55 -13.14 22.94
CA ALA A 71 -19.94 -13.26 22.52
C ALA A 71 -20.88 -12.52 23.48
N VAL A 72 -21.97 -12.01 22.94
CA VAL A 72 -22.99 -11.30 23.70
C VAL A 72 -24.20 -12.21 23.88
N ILE A 73 -24.74 -12.27 25.09
CA ILE A 73 -25.86 -13.12 25.47
C ILE A 73 -26.82 -12.37 26.40
N GLN A 74 -28.12 -12.59 26.24
CA GLN A 74 -29.12 -12.07 27.18
C GLN A 74 -29.13 -12.89 28.47
N GLN A 75 -29.44 -12.26 29.60
CA GLN A 75 -29.39 -12.92 30.90
C GLN A 75 -30.35 -14.12 30.98
N ASP A 76 -31.56 -14.00 30.43
CA ASP A 76 -32.54 -15.09 30.36
C ASP A 76 -32.03 -16.29 29.54
N GLN A 77 -31.33 -16.02 28.43
CA GLN A 77 -30.69 -17.05 27.60
C GLN A 77 -29.54 -17.74 28.32
N LEU A 78 -28.76 -16.97 29.09
CA LEU A 78 -27.66 -17.49 29.90
C LEU A 78 -28.19 -18.37 31.03
N ASP A 79 -29.22 -17.92 31.74
CA ASP A 79 -29.84 -18.66 32.85
C ASP A 79 -30.40 -20.01 32.36
N ALA A 80 -31.10 -20.01 31.22
CA ALA A 80 -31.60 -21.23 30.60
C ALA A 80 -30.47 -22.21 30.20
N ALA A 81 -29.33 -21.70 29.74
CA ALA A 81 -28.17 -22.51 29.40
C ALA A 81 -27.46 -23.07 30.65
N LEU A 82 -27.37 -22.28 31.72
CA LEU A 82 -26.82 -22.69 33.03
C LEU A 82 -27.64 -23.81 33.65
N GLU A 83 -28.98 -23.67 33.70
CA GLU A 83 -29.89 -24.68 34.21
C GLU A 83 -29.77 -26.00 33.44
N ARG A 84 -29.76 -25.91 32.10
CA ARG A 84 -29.62 -27.09 31.22
C ARG A 84 -28.29 -27.82 31.43
N SER A 85 -27.23 -27.05 31.65
CA SER A 85 -25.86 -27.58 31.81
C SER A 85 -25.56 -27.98 33.25
N LYS A 86 -26.45 -27.67 34.21
CA LYS A 86 -26.26 -27.85 35.65
C LYS A 86 -24.99 -27.16 36.17
N ILE A 87 -24.72 -25.96 35.66
CA ILE A 87 -23.57 -25.12 36.03
C ILE A 87 -24.10 -23.92 36.82
N SER A 88 -23.44 -23.55 37.91
CA SER A 88 -23.79 -22.33 38.64
C SER A 88 -23.15 -21.09 38.00
N SER A 89 -23.76 -19.93 38.19
CA SER A 89 -23.21 -18.67 37.67
C SER A 89 -21.84 -18.34 38.26
N GLU A 90 -21.59 -18.71 39.53
CA GLU A 90 -20.32 -18.50 40.21
C GLU A 90 -19.22 -19.38 39.61
N ALA A 91 -19.53 -20.64 39.31
CA ALA A 91 -18.58 -21.56 38.68
C ALA A 91 -18.17 -21.06 37.29
N LEU A 92 -19.10 -20.46 36.54
CA LEU A 92 -18.83 -19.90 35.22
C LEU A 92 -17.89 -18.69 35.28
N LEU A 93 -18.05 -17.83 36.29
CA LEU A 93 -17.19 -16.66 36.52
C LEU A 93 -15.78 -17.02 36.99
N GLU A 94 -15.64 -18.08 37.78
CA GLU A 94 -14.36 -18.54 38.32
C GLU A 94 -13.54 -19.42 37.36
N ALA A 95 -14.17 -19.91 36.28
CA ALA A 95 -13.52 -20.74 35.28
C ALA A 95 -12.43 -19.98 34.52
N ARG A 96 -11.17 -20.26 34.84
CA ARG A 96 -10.00 -19.67 34.16
C ARG A 96 -9.57 -20.41 32.91
N ASP A 97 -9.91 -21.69 32.84
CA ASP A 97 -9.57 -22.59 31.75
C ASP A 97 -10.90 -23.14 31.20
N GLY A 98 -11.19 -22.92 29.92
CA GLY A 98 -12.50 -23.13 29.25
C GLY A 98 -13.04 -24.57 29.20
N HIS A 99 -13.07 -25.27 30.33
CA HIS A 99 -13.54 -26.64 30.50
C HIS A 99 -15.05 -26.75 30.76
N LEU A 100 -15.69 -25.67 31.22
CA LEU A 100 -17.12 -25.68 31.51
C LEU A 100 -17.92 -25.71 30.22
N GLN A 101 -18.64 -26.81 29.99
CA GLN A 101 -19.41 -27.00 28.77
C GLN A 101 -20.81 -26.43 28.94
N LEU A 102 -21.10 -25.33 28.25
CA LEU A 102 -22.46 -24.79 28.17
C LEU A 102 -23.20 -25.42 27.00
N GLU A 103 -24.37 -25.99 27.27
CA GLU A 103 -25.27 -26.54 26.28
C GLU A 103 -26.42 -25.58 25.98
N PHE A 104 -26.63 -25.33 24.70
CA PHE A 104 -27.71 -24.49 24.19
C PHE A 104 -28.77 -25.35 23.47
N PRO A 105 -30.03 -24.87 23.37
CA PRO A 105 -31.04 -25.52 22.55
C PRO A 105 -30.59 -25.68 21.09
N ALA A 106 -31.07 -26.73 20.43
CA ALA A 106 -30.80 -26.95 19.01
C ALA A 106 -31.35 -25.76 18.17
N GLY A 107 -30.52 -25.23 17.28
CA GLY A 107 -30.86 -24.07 16.44
C GLY A 107 -30.63 -22.71 17.10
N PHE A 108 -30.14 -22.65 18.34
CA PHE A 108 -29.74 -21.39 18.96
C PHE A 108 -28.54 -20.77 18.23
N LEU A 109 -28.56 -19.44 18.09
CA LEU A 109 -27.49 -18.66 17.49
C LEU A 109 -26.95 -17.65 18.51
N LEU A 110 -25.69 -17.85 18.91
CA LEU A 110 -24.96 -16.99 19.82
C LEU A 110 -24.28 -15.87 19.02
N SER A 111 -24.58 -14.62 19.36
CA SER A 111 -24.03 -13.44 18.69
C SER A 111 -22.58 -13.19 19.09
N CYS A 112 -21.64 -13.53 18.22
CA CYS A 112 -20.22 -13.31 18.43
C CYS A 112 -19.75 -11.97 17.85
N LEU A 113 -18.88 -11.29 18.59
CA LEU A 113 -18.32 -9.99 18.18
C LEU A 113 -17.17 -10.14 17.18
N ARG A 114 -16.43 -11.25 17.21
CA ARG A 114 -15.28 -11.55 16.33
C ARG A 114 -14.96 -13.05 16.30
N GLY A 115 -14.02 -13.47 15.45
CA GLY A 115 -13.50 -14.85 15.43
C GLY A 115 -14.08 -15.74 14.32
N GLN A 116 -14.75 -15.14 13.33
CA GLN A 116 -15.40 -15.85 12.21
C GLN A 116 -14.43 -16.79 11.48
N HIS A 117 -13.23 -16.34 11.13
CA HIS A 117 -12.25 -17.19 10.42
C HIS A 117 -11.81 -18.41 11.25
N ARG A 118 -11.72 -18.27 12.57
CA ARG A 118 -11.42 -19.40 13.47
C ARG A 118 -12.59 -20.36 13.53
N ALA A 119 -13.80 -19.86 13.69
CA ALA A 119 -15.00 -20.68 13.69
C ALA A 119 -15.15 -21.44 12.37
N LEU A 120 -14.91 -20.79 11.22
CA LEU A 120 -14.92 -21.43 9.90
C LEU A 120 -13.83 -22.50 9.76
N ALA A 121 -12.58 -22.17 10.10
CA ALA A 121 -11.47 -23.12 10.05
C ALA A 121 -11.67 -24.31 11.01
N ALA A 122 -12.29 -24.07 12.17
CA ALA A 122 -12.63 -25.11 13.13
C ALA A 122 -13.78 -25.99 12.62
N LYS A 123 -14.84 -25.42 12.00
CA LYS A 123 -15.91 -26.17 11.33
C LYS A 123 -15.36 -27.08 10.21
N ALA A 124 -14.37 -26.60 9.46
CA ALA A 124 -13.71 -27.40 8.43
C ALA A 124 -12.87 -28.54 9.02
N SER A 125 -12.33 -28.37 10.23
CA SER A 125 -11.66 -29.40 10.99
C SER A 125 -12.70 -30.32 11.66
N ARG A 126 -13.06 -31.43 11.00
CA ARG A 126 -14.00 -32.47 11.53
C ARG A 126 -13.66 -33.02 12.94
N ARG A 127 -12.55 -32.61 13.54
CA ARG A 127 -12.10 -32.97 14.89
C ARG A 127 -12.51 -31.97 15.96
N ILE A 128 -12.88 -30.74 15.58
CA ILE A 128 -13.19 -29.66 16.52
C ILE A 128 -14.70 -29.42 16.50
N THR A 129 -15.37 -29.74 17.60
CA THR A 129 -16.82 -29.61 17.74
C THR A 129 -17.23 -28.48 18.69
N ARG A 130 -16.30 -28.01 19.52
CA ARG A 130 -16.53 -26.98 20.53
C ARG A 130 -15.42 -25.93 20.53
N TRP A 131 -15.73 -24.74 21.03
CA TRP A 131 -14.80 -23.62 21.14
C TRP A 131 -15.05 -22.82 22.41
N THR A 132 -14.00 -22.22 22.96
CA THR A 132 -14.09 -21.38 24.17
C THR A 132 -14.58 -19.97 23.82
N VAL A 133 -15.64 -19.53 24.50
CA VAL A 133 -16.25 -18.21 24.37
C VAL A 133 -16.23 -17.46 25.69
N ASP A 134 -16.01 -16.16 25.61
CA ASP A 134 -16.15 -15.23 26.73
C ASP A 134 -17.52 -14.55 26.62
N LEU A 135 -18.37 -14.72 27.62
CA LEU A 135 -19.77 -14.29 27.59
C LEU A 135 -19.94 -12.92 28.25
N TYR A 136 -20.62 -12.01 27.53
CA TYR A 136 -20.93 -10.66 27.99
C TYR A 136 -22.45 -10.42 27.97
N ASP A 137 -22.97 -9.80 29.03
CA ASP A 137 -24.40 -9.53 29.21
C ASP A 137 -24.92 -8.42 28.28
N SER A 138 -25.96 -8.72 27.47
CA SER A 138 -26.68 -7.73 26.64
C SER A 138 -27.86 -7.03 27.31
N ALA A 139 -28.36 -7.51 28.46
CA ALA A 139 -29.69 -7.16 28.98
C ALA A 139 -29.79 -5.74 29.57
N LYS A 140 -28.67 -5.08 29.89
CA LYS A 140 -28.65 -3.66 30.25
C LYS A 140 -28.19 -2.85 29.05
N SER A 141 -29.14 -2.45 28.22
CA SER A 141 -29.07 -1.43 27.14
C SER A 141 -27.65 -1.01 26.78
N ASP A 142 -27.14 -1.71 25.76
CA ASP A 142 -25.87 -1.53 25.07
C ASP A 142 -24.61 -1.71 25.94
N LEU A 143 -23.83 -2.77 25.64
CA LEU A 143 -22.38 -2.61 25.68
C LEU A 143 -22.08 -1.26 25.00
N SER A 144 -21.39 -0.35 25.69
CA SER A 144 -21.02 0.93 25.12
C SER A 144 -20.44 0.70 23.72
N ASP A 145 -20.76 1.54 22.74
CA ASP A 145 -20.18 1.40 21.40
C ASP A 145 -18.65 1.40 21.47
N ASP A 146 -18.07 2.10 22.45
CA ASP A 146 -16.63 2.05 22.75
C ASP A 146 -16.19 0.67 23.27
N LEU A 147 -16.98 0.00 24.11
CA LEU A 147 -16.65 -1.34 24.60
C LEU A 147 -16.82 -2.40 23.50
N LYS A 148 -17.87 -2.31 22.69
CA LYS A 148 -18.04 -3.15 21.48
C LYS A 148 -16.86 -2.96 20.54
N THR A 149 -16.50 -1.72 20.24
CA THR A 149 -15.36 -1.37 19.37
C THR A 149 -14.05 -1.88 19.96
N THR A 150 -13.85 -1.73 21.28
CA THR A 150 -12.70 -2.30 21.98
C THR A 150 -12.66 -3.81 21.81
N LEU A 151 -13.73 -4.55 22.12
CA LEU A 151 -13.75 -6.01 21.99
C LEU A 151 -13.52 -6.50 20.54
N ILE A 152 -14.03 -5.74 19.56
CA ILE A 152 -13.83 -6.01 18.13
C ILE A 152 -12.37 -5.75 17.71
N GLU A 153 -11.76 -4.63 18.15
CA GLU A 153 -10.45 -4.15 17.68
C GLU A 153 -9.25 -4.61 18.53
N GLU A 154 -9.45 -4.82 19.84
CA GLU A 154 -8.42 -5.12 20.88
C GLU A 154 -7.63 -6.39 20.57
N TYR A 155 -8.17 -7.27 19.71
CA TYR A 155 -7.44 -8.43 19.22
C TYR A 155 -7.43 -8.49 17.70
N SER A 156 -6.98 -7.40 17.08
CA SER A 156 -6.44 -7.37 15.71
C SER A 156 -5.19 -8.27 15.52
N CYS A 157 -4.97 -9.28 16.39
CA CYS A 157 -3.87 -10.22 16.41
C CYS A 157 -4.16 -11.52 15.64
N GLU A 158 -5.40 -11.79 15.21
CA GLU A 158 -5.66 -12.99 14.37
C GLU A 158 -5.00 -12.86 12.99
N LYS A 159 -4.97 -11.62 12.46
CA LYS A 159 -4.32 -11.20 11.23
C LYS A 159 -3.90 -9.75 11.41
N LYS A 160 -2.61 -9.46 11.23
CA LYS A 160 -2.07 -8.09 11.19
C LYS A 160 -2.90 -7.27 10.19
N PRO A 161 -3.50 -6.14 10.59
CA PRO A 161 -4.26 -5.30 9.67
C PRO A 161 -3.35 -4.83 8.55
N ASP A 162 -3.91 -4.71 7.35
CA ASP A 162 -3.16 -4.14 6.24
C ASP A 162 -3.10 -2.62 6.34
N ASP A 163 -2.18 -2.02 5.56
CA ASP A 163 -1.88 -0.60 5.65
C ASP A 163 -3.10 0.28 5.30
N GLY A 164 -4.00 -0.20 4.44
CA GLY A 164 -5.23 0.51 4.07
C GLY A 164 -6.29 0.44 5.17
N GLU A 165 -6.42 -0.69 5.86
CA GLU A 165 -7.27 -0.81 7.05
C GLU A 165 -6.81 0.14 8.16
N ILE A 166 -5.49 0.20 8.41
CA ILE A 166 -4.91 1.14 9.39
C ILE A 166 -5.20 2.59 8.97
N TYR A 167 -4.96 2.93 7.71
CA TYR A 167 -5.21 4.27 7.19
C TYR A 167 -6.67 4.68 7.41
N ARG A 168 -7.59 3.84 6.95
CA ARG A 168 -9.04 4.07 7.06
C ARG A 168 -9.48 4.28 8.50
N LYS A 169 -9.07 3.41 9.42
CA LYS A 169 -9.44 3.49 10.83
C LYS A 169 -8.94 4.76 11.50
N ILE A 170 -7.70 5.16 11.25
CA ILE A 170 -7.17 6.43 11.76
C ILE A 170 -7.99 7.61 11.22
N ARG A 171 -8.31 7.62 9.92
CA ARG A 171 -9.09 8.71 9.30
C ARG A 171 -10.53 8.77 9.81
N GLU A 172 -11.20 7.63 9.96
CA GLU A 172 -12.53 7.51 10.58
C GLU A 172 -12.52 8.14 11.99
N TYR A 173 -11.56 7.76 12.84
CA TYR A 173 -11.46 8.30 14.20
C TYR A 173 -10.98 9.76 14.26
N GLN A 174 -10.40 10.30 13.19
CA GLN A 174 -10.16 11.74 13.03
C GLN A 174 -11.42 12.52 12.63
N GLY A 175 -12.56 11.84 12.41
CA GLY A 175 -13.84 12.43 12.07
C GLY A 175 -14.18 12.38 10.58
N TYR A 176 -13.48 11.56 9.78
CA TYR A 176 -13.93 11.33 8.41
C TYR A 176 -15.27 10.59 8.40
N GLY A 177 -16.30 11.21 7.82
CA GLY A 177 -17.63 10.60 7.70
C GLY A 177 -18.46 10.55 9.00
N GLY A 178 -18.03 11.22 10.07
CA GLY A 178 -18.74 11.21 11.36
C GLY A 178 -18.02 11.94 12.49
N GLY A 179 -18.41 11.66 13.73
CA GLY A 179 -17.73 12.19 14.92
C GLY A 179 -16.38 11.52 15.15
N GLY A 180 -15.34 12.31 15.40
CA GLY A 180 -14.02 11.78 15.74
C GLY A 180 -13.98 11.15 17.13
N ASN A 181 -13.14 10.12 17.30
CA ASN A 181 -12.87 9.49 18.59
C ASN A 181 -11.35 9.48 18.87
N PRO A 182 -10.82 10.50 19.58
CA PRO A 182 -9.38 10.62 19.79
C PRO A 182 -8.77 9.48 20.64
N TYR A 183 -9.59 8.71 21.36
CA TYR A 183 -9.13 7.55 22.13
C TYR A 183 -8.75 6.40 21.19
N PHE A 184 -9.66 6.00 20.29
CA PHE A 184 -9.37 4.96 19.31
C PHE A 184 -8.34 5.41 18.27
N GLU A 185 -8.34 6.70 17.88
CA GLU A 185 -7.27 7.25 17.05
C GLU A 185 -5.90 6.97 17.68
N SER A 186 -5.75 7.28 18.98
CA SER A 186 -4.49 7.06 19.71
C SER A 186 -4.09 5.58 19.77
N ARG A 187 -5.08 4.66 19.88
CA ARG A 187 -4.83 3.21 19.87
C ARG A 187 -4.35 2.72 18.50
N TRP A 188 -4.94 3.17 17.41
CA TRP A 188 -4.51 2.78 16.05
C TRP A 188 -3.14 3.36 15.70
N TRP A 189 -2.81 4.56 16.16
CA TRP A 189 -1.45 5.10 16.07
C TRP A 189 -0.43 4.27 16.85
N ALA A 190 -0.76 3.86 18.07
CA ALA A 190 0.10 3.00 18.89
C ALA A 190 0.29 1.61 18.23
N LEU A 191 -0.77 1.04 17.66
CA LEU A 191 -0.72 -0.21 16.90
C LEU A 191 0.20 -0.08 15.69
N LEU A 192 0.04 0.97 14.88
CA LEU A 192 0.89 1.22 13.71
C LEU A 192 2.36 1.39 14.12
N HIS A 193 2.63 2.15 15.17
CA HIS A 193 3.98 2.32 15.69
C HIS A 193 4.57 1.00 16.19
N GLY A 194 3.79 0.18 16.89
CA GLY A 194 4.20 -1.16 17.35
C GLY A 194 4.45 -2.12 16.18
N ILE A 195 3.74 -1.96 15.07
CA ILE A 195 3.96 -2.70 13.82
C ILE A 195 5.26 -2.25 13.13
N SER A 196 5.45 -0.93 12.99
CA SER A 196 6.62 -0.32 12.37
C SER A 196 6.63 1.19 12.64
N SER A 197 7.66 1.68 13.32
CA SER A 197 7.90 3.11 13.51
C SER A 197 7.98 3.85 12.17
N HIS A 198 8.70 3.28 11.19
CA HIS A 198 8.82 3.84 9.85
C HIS A 198 7.47 4.02 9.13
N LYS A 199 6.57 3.03 9.21
CA LYS A 199 5.21 3.19 8.65
C LYS A 199 4.41 4.26 9.39
N SER A 200 4.60 4.39 10.71
CA SER A 200 3.99 5.47 11.50
C SER A 200 4.46 6.84 11.04
N ASP A 201 5.74 7.02 10.78
CA ASP A 201 6.28 8.30 10.31
C ASP A 201 5.83 8.64 8.89
N ASN A 202 5.77 7.64 8.00
CA ASN A 202 5.19 7.79 6.67
C ASN A 202 3.71 8.19 6.71
N MET A 203 2.91 7.55 7.59
CA MET A 203 1.51 7.92 7.81
C MET A 203 1.38 9.39 8.29
N LYS A 204 2.25 9.82 9.21
CA LYS A 204 2.27 11.23 9.67
C LYS A 204 2.61 12.16 8.51
N GLN A 205 3.54 11.79 7.64
CA GLN A 205 3.91 12.60 6.48
C GLN A 205 2.74 12.78 5.51
N ILE A 206 1.99 11.71 5.22
CA ILE A 206 0.76 11.79 4.42
C ILE A 206 -0.26 12.71 5.08
N ILE A 207 -0.55 12.52 6.38
CA ILE A 207 -1.57 13.31 7.08
C ILE A 207 -1.20 14.80 7.18
N ARG A 208 0.09 15.11 7.35
CA ARG A 208 0.60 16.49 7.44
C ARG A 208 0.48 17.25 6.13
N ASN A 209 0.55 16.55 4.99
CA ASN A 209 0.37 17.16 3.68
C ASN A 209 -1.12 17.08 3.29
N PRO A 210 -1.85 18.22 3.23
CA PRO A 210 -3.29 18.21 3.01
C PRO A 210 -3.69 17.63 1.64
N ASP A 211 -2.87 17.85 0.61
CA ASP A 211 -3.15 17.41 -0.75
C ASP A 211 -2.98 15.90 -0.88
N PHE A 212 -1.87 15.35 -0.37
CA PHE A 212 -1.69 13.89 -0.32
C PHE A 212 -2.72 13.22 0.57
N ARG A 213 -3.08 13.81 1.71
CA ARG A 213 -4.16 13.30 2.56
C ARG A 213 -5.46 13.23 1.76
N ALA A 214 -5.86 14.31 1.10
CA ALA A 214 -7.07 14.34 0.29
C ALA A 214 -7.03 13.31 -0.86
N ALA A 215 -5.89 13.20 -1.54
CA ALA A 215 -5.69 12.24 -2.62
C ALA A 215 -5.81 10.78 -2.14
N PHE A 216 -5.17 10.42 -1.02
CA PHE A 216 -5.27 9.07 -0.44
C PHE A 216 -6.62 8.77 0.22
N ASP A 217 -7.40 9.79 0.61
CA ASP A 217 -8.76 9.62 1.16
C ASP A 217 -9.73 9.00 0.13
N ILE A 218 -9.36 8.82 -1.15
CA ILE A 218 -10.15 8.04 -2.14
C ILE A 218 -10.45 6.61 -1.65
N GLN A 219 -9.56 6.00 -0.88
CA GLN A 219 -9.78 4.67 -0.31
C GLN A 219 -10.88 4.64 0.76
N LEU A 220 -11.31 5.80 1.25
CA LEU A 220 -12.45 5.93 2.17
C LEU A 220 -13.76 5.99 1.39
N ASP A 221 -13.74 6.51 0.16
CA ASP A 221 -14.89 6.54 -0.74
C ASP A 221 -15.06 5.21 -1.51
N VAL A 222 -13.94 4.54 -1.80
CA VAL A 222 -13.89 3.19 -2.40
C VAL A 222 -13.08 2.27 -1.48
N PRO A 223 -13.70 1.67 -0.43
CA PRO A 223 -12.99 0.84 0.56
C PRO A 223 -12.15 -0.29 -0.04
N GLY A 224 -12.58 -0.86 -1.16
CA GLY A 224 -11.86 -1.91 -1.89
C GLY A 224 -10.45 -1.50 -2.36
N LEU A 225 -10.18 -0.20 -2.58
CA LEU A 225 -8.87 0.30 -3.03
C LEU A 225 -7.80 0.20 -1.94
N GLY A 226 -8.19 0.43 -0.69
CA GLY A 226 -7.26 0.39 0.44
C GLY A 226 -6.76 -1.03 0.73
N GLY A 227 -7.65 -2.01 0.63
CA GLY A 227 -7.43 -3.40 1.03
C GLY A 227 -6.30 -4.09 0.26
N GLY A 228 -5.09 -4.07 0.81
CA GLY A 228 -3.90 -4.65 0.19
C GLY A 228 -3.32 -3.86 -1.00
N GLY A 229 -3.91 -2.71 -1.36
CA GLY A 229 -3.36 -1.78 -2.34
C GLY A 229 -2.51 -0.68 -1.70
N MET A 230 -2.91 -0.18 -0.53
CA MET A 230 -2.16 0.83 0.20
C MET A 230 -0.82 0.26 0.73
N SER A 231 0.28 1.02 0.58
CA SER A 231 1.61 0.66 1.11
C SER A 231 2.23 1.82 1.87
N LEU A 232 2.04 1.83 3.20
CA LEU A 232 2.73 2.77 4.10
C LEU A 232 4.23 2.49 4.17
N GLY A 233 4.66 1.28 3.80
CA GLY A 233 6.08 0.95 3.69
C GLY A 233 6.77 1.74 2.57
N SER A 234 6.08 1.95 1.45
CA SER A 234 6.65 2.55 0.23
C SER A 234 6.44 4.05 0.12
N THR A 235 5.65 4.66 1.00
CA THR A 235 5.34 6.10 1.00
C THR A 235 6.58 7.00 1.03
N HIS A 236 7.63 6.63 1.78
CA HIS A 236 8.88 7.38 1.79
C HIS A 236 9.48 7.57 0.38
N LYS A 237 9.23 6.64 -0.56
CA LYS A 237 9.64 6.78 -1.96
C LYS A 237 8.83 7.83 -2.70
N VAL A 238 7.52 7.91 -2.45
CA VAL A 238 6.62 8.92 -3.04
C VAL A 238 7.17 10.32 -2.76
N PHE A 239 7.50 10.60 -1.49
CA PHE A 239 8.08 11.89 -1.10
C PHE A 239 9.56 12.04 -1.50
N GLY A 240 10.35 10.97 -1.44
CA GLY A 240 11.78 11.00 -1.78
C GLY A 240 12.09 11.16 -3.28
N MET A 241 11.11 10.88 -4.15
CA MET A 241 11.21 11.21 -5.59
C MET A 241 11.07 12.70 -5.86
N LYS A 242 10.50 13.49 -4.94
CA LYS A 242 10.26 14.94 -5.11
C LYS A 242 9.43 15.26 -6.38
N CYS A 243 8.54 14.37 -6.78
CA CYS A 243 7.67 14.52 -7.96
C CYS A 243 6.21 14.67 -7.51
N HIS A 244 5.94 15.59 -6.56
CA HIS A 244 4.67 15.59 -5.82
C HIS A 244 3.46 15.82 -6.71
N GLU A 245 3.56 16.75 -7.67
CA GLU A 245 2.51 17.13 -8.61
C GLU A 245 2.06 15.94 -9.45
N LEU A 246 3.02 15.19 -10.01
CA LEU A 246 2.75 14.00 -10.82
C LEU A 246 2.13 12.87 -9.99
N MET A 247 2.58 12.70 -8.74
CA MET A 247 2.01 11.69 -7.84
C MET A 247 0.58 12.05 -7.42
N LEU A 248 0.29 13.33 -7.18
CA LEU A 248 -1.05 13.82 -6.88
C LEU A 248 -1.98 13.64 -8.08
N SER A 249 -1.53 14.01 -9.30
CA SER A 249 -2.31 13.80 -10.53
C SER A 249 -2.61 12.32 -10.78
N TYR A 250 -1.66 11.40 -10.52
CA TYR A 250 -1.95 9.96 -10.58
C TYR A 250 -3.06 9.58 -9.60
N LEU A 251 -2.96 9.97 -8.33
CA LEU A 251 -3.94 9.58 -7.33
C LEU A 251 -5.33 10.19 -7.59
N ASP A 252 -5.40 11.45 -8.04
CA ASP A 252 -6.65 12.18 -8.20
C ASP A 252 -7.24 12.04 -9.60
N ASP A 253 -6.50 12.42 -10.64
CA ASP A 253 -7.01 12.42 -12.02
C ASP A 253 -7.17 10.99 -12.57
N ASN A 254 -6.23 10.09 -12.24
CA ASN A 254 -6.23 8.72 -12.75
C ASN A 254 -7.04 7.78 -11.84
N ILE A 255 -6.63 7.55 -10.59
CA ILE A 255 -7.35 6.61 -9.70
C ILE A 255 -8.74 7.15 -9.36
N ARG A 256 -8.85 8.29 -8.67
CA ARG A 256 -10.17 8.82 -8.29
C ARG A 256 -11.02 9.11 -9.52
N GLY A 257 -10.45 9.69 -10.58
CA GLY A 257 -11.14 9.94 -11.84
C GLY A 257 -11.77 8.68 -12.42
N PHE A 258 -11.01 7.59 -12.58
CA PHE A 258 -11.52 6.33 -13.10
C PHE A 258 -12.68 5.77 -12.25
N TRP A 259 -12.47 5.61 -10.94
CA TRP A 259 -13.47 5.00 -10.06
C TRP A 259 -14.73 5.87 -9.94
N THR A 260 -14.59 7.20 -9.98
CA THR A 260 -15.74 8.11 -9.97
C THR A 260 -16.54 8.00 -11.27
N LYS A 261 -15.88 7.91 -12.43
CA LYS A 261 -16.55 7.84 -13.74
C LYS A 261 -17.35 6.54 -13.92
N ILE A 262 -16.78 5.37 -13.60
CA ILE A 262 -17.47 4.09 -13.80
C ILE A 262 -18.69 3.90 -12.88
N PHE A 263 -18.76 4.70 -11.81
CA PHE A 263 -19.92 4.76 -10.92
C PHE A 263 -20.72 6.07 -11.07
N ARG A 264 -20.39 6.90 -12.05
CA ARG A 264 -21.08 8.18 -12.37
C ARG A 264 -21.24 9.11 -11.16
N GLY A 265 -20.26 9.09 -10.27
CA GLY A 265 -20.27 9.86 -9.02
C GLY A 265 -21.20 9.32 -7.92
N ASP A 266 -21.80 8.13 -8.08
CA ASP A 266 -22.61 7.51 -7.03
C ASP A 266 -21.71 6.98 -5.89
N ARG A 267 -21.62 7.78 -4.84
CA ARG A 267 -20.86 7.45 -3.64
C ARG A 267 -21.37 6.18 -2.94
N GLN A 268 -22.67 5.90 -2.96
CA GLN A 268 -23.21 4.69 -2.32
C GLN A 268 -22.83 3.44 -3.10
N ALA A 269 -22.77 3.52 -4.43
CA ALA A 269 -22.25 2.46 -5.27
C ALA A 269 -20.74 2.24 -5.00
N MET A 270 -19.94 3.30 -4.96
CA MET A 270 -18.51 3.23 -4.67
C MET A 270 -18.19 2.56 -3.32
N LEU A 271 -19.00 2.82 -2.28
CA LEU A 271 -18.85 2.19 -0.97
C LEU A 271 -19.11 0.68 -0.97
N LYS A 272 -19.86 0.15 -1.94
CA LYS A 272 -20.14 -1.29 -2.07
C LYS A 272 -18.99 -2.07 -2.72
N VAL A 273 -18.00 -1.38 -3.29
CA VAL A 273 -16.86 -2.00 -3.98
C VAL A 273 -15.99 -2.72 -2.96
N SER A 274 -15.88 -4.04 -3.12
CA SER A 274 -15.08 -4.89 -2.26
C SER A 274 -13.61 -4.93 -2.70
N ARG A 275 -12.76 -5.46 -1.82
CA ARG A 275 -11.35 -5.74 -2.16
C ARG A 275 -11.23 -6.73 -3.32
N ALA A 276 -12.11 -7.73 -3.37
CA ALA A 276 -12.09 -8.75 -4.41
C ALA A 276 -12.39 -8.14 -5.79
N ASP A 277 -13.31 -7.18 -5.85
CA ASP A 277 -13.67 -6.47 -7.09
C ASP A 277 -12.46 -5.72 -7.66
N VAL A 278 -11.81 -4.89 -6.82
CA VAL A 278 -10.60 -4.14 -7.23
C VAL A 278 -9.51 -5.11 -7.66
N LYS A 279 -9.29 -6.20 -6.92
CA LYS A 279 -8.22 -7.15 -7.23
C LYS A 279 -8.42 -7.89 -8.55
N ALA A 280 -9.67 -8.15 -8.92
CA ALA A 280 -9.99 -8.77 -10.20
C ALA A 280 -9.80 -7.80 -11.37
N LEU A 281 -10.08 -6.52 -11.15
CA LEU A 281 -10.08 -5.48 -12.19
C LEU A 281 -8.74 -4.78 -12.40
N GLU A 282 -7.94 -4.57 -11.35
CA GLU A 282 -6.70 -3.79 -11.45
C GLU A 282 -5.74 -4.37 -12.50
N LEU A 283 -5.06 -3.47 -13.22
CA LEU A 283 -4.12 -3.84 -14.30
C LEU A 283 -4.75 -4.62 -15.46
N LYS A 284 -6.08 -4.49 -15.67
CA LYS A 284 -6.80 -5.02 -16.83
C LYS A 284 -7.27 -3.89 -17.74
N ALA A 285 -7.47 -4.18 -19.02
CA ALA A 285 -8.04 -3.23 -19.97
C ALA A 285 -9.07 -3.92 -20.88
N PRO A 286 -10.27 -4.29 -20.38
CA PRO A 286 -11.25 -5.02 -21.16
C PRO A 286 -11.81 -4.24 -22.37
N GLY A 287 -11.69 -2.91 -22.40
CA GLY A 287 -11.97 -2.06 -23.56
C GLY A 287 -11.01 -2.32 -24.72
N ALA A 288 -9.71 -2.41 -24.44
CA ALA A 288 -8.67 -2.68 -25.44
C ALA A 288 -8.40 -4.18 -25.68
N CYS A 289 -8.51 -5.01 -24.63
CA CYS A 289 -8.06 -6.41 -24.60
C CYS A 289 -9.23 -7.40 -24.58
N ARG A 290 -9.39 -8.17 -25.66
CA ARG A 290 -10.44 -9.20 -25.78
C ARG A 290 -10.33 -10.30 -24.71
N SER A 291 -9.11 -10.69 -24.34
CA SER A 291 -8.88 -11.74 -23.34
C SER A 291 -9.40 -11.32 -21.96
N ASP A 292 -9.02 -10.11 -21.53
CA ASP A 292 -9.51 -9.51 -20.29
C ASP A 292 -11.02 -9.37 -20.30
N ARG A 293 -11.59 -8.88 -21.42
CA ARG A 293 -13.05 -8.75 -21.60
C ARG A 293 -13.78 -10.06 -21.36
N LEU A 294 -13.34 -11.15 -21.99
CA LEU A 294 -14.00 -12.46 -21.85
C LEU A 294 -13.89 -13.01 -20.43
N SER A 295 -12.70 -12.91 -19.83
CA SER A 295 -12.43 -13.37 -18.48
C SER A 295 -13.26 -12.63 -17.43
N LEU A 296 -13.27 -11.29 -17.51
CA LEU A 296 -13.98 -10.43 -16.54
C LEU A 296 -15.49 -10.49 -16.71
N HIS A 297 -15.99 -10.47 -17.95
CA HIS A 297 -17.43 -10.54 -18.20
C HIS A 297 -18.06 -11.84 -17.67
N GLY A 298 -17.34 -12.97 -17.76
CA GLY A 298 -17.79 -14.23 -17.15
C GLY A 298 -17.89 -14.16 -15.62
N GLN A 299 -16.94 -13.47 -14.97
CA GLN A 299 -16.93 -13.24 -13.52
C GLN A 299 -17.96 -12.20 -13.06
N LEU A 300 -18.31 -11.25 -13.93
CA LEU A 300 -19.33 -10.26 -13.64
C LEU A 300 -20.74 -10.89 -13.73
N ARG A 301 -20.99 -11.71 -14.76
CA ARG A 301 -22.29 -12.41 -14.93
C ARG A 301 -22.61 -13.40 -13.82
N ASN A 302 -21.61 -14.12 -13.33
CA ASN A 302 -21.80 -15.07 -12.22
C ASN A 302 -21.76 -14.39 -10.83
N GLY A 303 -21.67 -13.06 -10.77
CA GLY A 303 -21.68 -12.29 -9.52
C GLY A 303 -20.41 -12.42 -8.68
N LYS A 304 -19.30 -12.93 -9.23
CA LYS A 304 -18.00 -12.96 -8.55
C LYS A 304 -17.38 -11.57 -8.43
N ILE A 305 -17.57 -10.73 -9.44
CA ILE A 305 -17.21 -9.31 -9.40
C ILE A 305 -18.50 -8.51 -9.24
N PHE A 306 -18.46 -7.52 -8.36
CA PHE A 306 -19.59 -6.66 -7.97
C PHE A 306 -20.77 -7.51 -7.46
N GLY A 307 -20.49 -8.50 -6.61
CA GLY A 307 -21.51 -9.40 -6.07
C GLY A 307 -22.58 -8.71 -5.22
N THR A 308 -22.25 -7.56 -4.64
CA THR A 308 -23.16 -6.71 -3.85
C THR A 308 -24.13 -5.89 -4.70
N PHE A 309 -23.95 -5.86 -6.03
CA PHE A 309 -24.75 -5.10 -6.97
C PHE A 309 -25.83 -5.98 -7.62
N THR A 310 -26.88 -5.35 -8.13
CA THR A 310 -27.88 -6.00 -8.99
C THR A 310 -27.31 -6.27 -10.38
N GLU A 311 -27.96 -7.17 -11.13
CA GLU A 311 -27.55 -7.48 -12.51
C GLU A 311 -27.55 -6.23 -13.40
N ARG A 312 -28.58 -5.37 -13.28
CA ARG A 312 -28.67 -4.11 -14.04
C ARG A 312 -27.56 -3.12 -13.68
N GLU A 313 -27.25 -2.97 -12.40
CA GLU A 313 -26.13 -2.12 -11.97
C GLU A 313 -24.80 -2.64 -12.52
N ARG A 314 -24.57 -3.97 -12.47
CA ARG A 314 -23.37 -4.58 -13.03
C ARG A 314 -23.23 -4.37 -14.52
N GLU A 315 -24.31 -4.48 -15.30
CA GLU A 315 -24.28 -4.22 -16.75
C GLU A 315 -23.96 -2.75 -17.07
N ALA A 316 -24.52 -1.80 -16.30
CA ALA A 316 -24.22 -0.38 -16.48
C ALA A 316 -22.74 -0.08 -16.18
N VAL A 317 -22.24 -0.53 -15.03
CA VAL A 317 -20.82 -0.36 -14.64
C VAL A 317 -19.90 -1.04 -15.66
N TRP A 318 -20.29 -2.20 -16.19
CA TRP A 318 -19.50 -2.91 -17.20
C TRP A 318 -19.36 -2.11 -18.50
N ALA A 319 -20.43 -1.49 -18.99
CA ALA A 319 -20.37 -0.63 -20.17
C ALA A 319 -19.41 0.55 -19.96
N ASP A 320 -19.47 1.19 -18.78
CA ASP A 320 -18.60 2.30 -18.45
C ASP A 320 -17.13 1.83 -18.31
N ILE A 321 -16.87 0.67 -17.70
CA ILE A 321 -15.52 0.06 -17.65
C ILE A 321 -14.96 -0.18 -19.06
N LEU A 322 -15.77 -0.69 -19.99
CA LEU A 322 -15.31 -0.93 -21.37
C LEU A 322 -14.94 0.37 -22.08
N SER A 323 -15.70 1.43 -21.85
CA SER A 323 -15.45 2.75 -22.42
C SER A 323 -14.16 3.37 -21.87
N GLU A 324 -13.97 3.31 -20.55
CA GLU A 324 -12.81 3.94 -19.88
C GLU A 324 -11.50 3.14 -20.03
N THR A 325 -11.52 1.95 -20.64
CA THR A 325 -10.32 1.08 -20.73
C THR A 325 -9.91 0.78 -22.16
N THR A 326 -10.19 1.71 -23.07
CA THR A 326 -9.79 1.62 -24.49
C THR A 326 -8.30 1.86 -24.72
N ASP A 327 -7.67 2.62 -23.84
CA ASP A 327 -6.32 3.17 -24.01
C ASP A 327 -5.48 3.16 -22.72
N TYR A 328 -6.03 2.76 -21.56
CA TYR A 328 -5.27 2.56 -20.34
C TYR A 328 -5.81 1.42 -19.46
N LEU A 329 -4.94 0.93 -18.56
CA LEU A 329 -5.25 -0.13 -17.59
C LEU A 329 -6.05 0.44 -16.41
N ILE A 330 -6.93 -0.37 -15.84
CA ILE A 330 -7.69 -0.01 -14.63
C ILE A 330 -6.71 0.30 -13.47
N PRO A 331 -6.72 1.54 -12.95
CA PRO A 331 -5.76 1.98 -11.95
C PRO A 331 -6.20 1.60 -10.53
N SER A 332 -5.23 1.33 -9.66
CA SER A 332 -5.45 1.06 -8.23
C SER A 332 -4.32 1.62 -7.38
N LEU A 333 -4.48 1.63 -6.05
CA LEU A 333 -3.35 1.96 -5.17
C LEU A 333 -2.21 0.95 -5.33
N SER A 334 -2.51 -0.32 -5.64
CA SER A 334 -1.47 -1.32 -5.90
C SER A 334 -0.66 -0.99 -7.15
N SER A 335 -1.31 -0.54 -8.23
CA SER A 335 -0.59 -0.13 -9.46
C SER A 335 0.25 1.11 -9.20
N PHE A 336 -0.31 2.11 -8.51
CA PHE A 336 0.41 3.32 -8.12
C PHE A 336 1.70 3.01 -7.35
N PHE A 337 1.64 2.17 -6.32
CA PHE A 337 2.85 1.83 -5.57
C PHE A 337 3.82 1.00 -6.41
N ALA A 338 3.36 0.09 -7.27
CA ALA A 338 4.23 -0.63 -8.21
C ALA A 338 4.99 0.33 -9.14
N ASP A 339 4.29 1.34 -9.67
CA ASP A 339 4.88 2.37 -10.52
C ASP A 339 5.87 3.23 -9.73
N VAL A 340 5.55 3.65 -8.50
CA VAL A 340 6.49 4.36 -7.60
C VAL A 340 7.77 3.54 -7.36
N HIS A 341 7.65 2.22 -7.23
CA HIS A 341 8.81 1.35 -7.06
C HIS A 341 9.72 1.36 -8.29
N TYR A 342 9.15 1.35 -9.49
CA TYR A 342 9.88 1.45 -10.75
C TYR A 342 10.47 2.86 -10.95
N LEU A 343 9.63 3.89 -10.85
CA LEU A 343 9.97 5.29 -11.14
C LEU A 343 11.04 5.87 -10.22
N LYS A 344 11.28 5.27 -9.05
CA LYS A 344 12.32 5.73 -8.12
C LYS A 344 13.72 5.79 -8.75
N GLY A 345 14.05 4.82 -9.60
CA GLY A 345 15.33 4.77 -10.32
C GLY A 345 15.44 5.92 -11.34
N PRO A 346 14.54 5.99 -12.33
CA PRO A 346 14.49 7.10 -13.27
C PRO A 346 14.46 8.48 -12.60
N ALA A 347 13.68 8.65 -11.53
CA ALA A 347 13.65 9.90 -10.76
C ALA A 347 15.02 10.24 -10.13
N ASP A 348 15.78 9.25 -9.66
CA ASP A 348 17.14 9.48 -9.15
C ASP A 348 18.09 9.93 -10.26
N CYS A 349 17.95 9.42 -11.50
CA CYS A 349 18.70 9.91 -12.67
C CYS A 349 18.36 11.36 -13.00
N VAL A 350 17.07 11.71 -13.08
CA VAL A 350 16.63 13.08 -13.39
C VAL A 350 17.12 14.07 -12.34
N LYS A 351 17.04 13.70 -11.05
CA LYS A 351 17.59 14.52 -9.96
C LYS A 351 19.10 14.75 -10.07
N ALA A 352 19.84 13.86 -10.71
CA ALA A 352 21.28 14.06 -10.89
C ALA A 352 21.59 15.21 -11.86
N LEU A 353 20.62 15.65 -12.67
CA LEU A 353 20.78 16.78 -13.60
C LEU A 353 20.63 18.15 -12.92
N VAL A 354 20.21 18.21 -11.66
CA VAL A 354 19.87 19.49 -11.03
C VAL A 354 20.12 19.48 -9.53
N GLU A 355 20.69 20.56 -9.01
CA GLU A 355 20.66 20.84 -7.57
C GLU A 355 19.21 21.09 -7.14
N LEU A 356 18.68 20.23 -6.27
CA LEU A 356 17.35 20.41 -5.67
C LEU A 356 17.42 21.23 -4.38
N TRP A 357 16.63 22.29 -4.31
CA TRP A 357 16.42 23.01 -3.05
C TRP A 357 15.50 22.24 -2.08
N PRO A 358 15.54 22.52 -0.76
CA PRO A 358 14.86 21.70 0.25
C PRO A 358 13.37 21.44 0.01
N ASP A 359 12.64 22.42 -0.50
CA ASP A 359 11.19 22.36 -0.76
C ASP A 359 10.83 22.32 -2.25
N GLU A 360 11.84 22.22 -3.13
CA GLU A 360 11.65 22.20 -4.57
C GLU A 360 11.30 20.79 -5.07
N THR A 361 10.46 20.72 -6.10
CA THR A 361 10.10 19.48 -6.79
C THR A 361 10.92 19.32 -8.07
N VAL A 362 11.03 18.10 -8.57
CA VAL A 362 11.73 17.82 -9.82
C VAL A 362 11.13 18.60 -10.99
N PRO A 363 9.80 18.66 -11.18
CA PRO A 363 9.20 19.49 -12.24
C PRO A 363 9.61 20.97 -12.13
N SER A 364 9.52 21.59 -10.94
CA SER A 364 9.89 23.00 -10.77
C SER A 364 11.39 23.23 -10.98
N ALA A 365 12.23 22.29 -10.56
CA ALA A 365 13.68 22.37 -10.76
C ALA A 365 14.06 22.28 -12.25
N LEU A 366 13.40 21.39 -13.01
CA LEU A 366 13.58 21.28 -14.45
C LEU A 366 13.12 22.56 -15.18
N GLU A 367 11.99 23.13 -14.78
CA GLU A 367 11.52 24.41 -15.33
C GLU A 367 12.50 25.55 -15.04
N ARG A 368 13.09 25.59 -13.83
CA ARG A 368 14.10 26.60 -13.45
C ARG A 368 15.35 26.54 -14.32
N ILE A 369 15.86 25.35 -14.62
CA ILE A 369 17.08 25.19 -15.42
C ILE A 369 16.82 25.24 -16.93
N PHE A 370 15.56 25.35 -17.36
CA PHE A 370 15.21 25.44 -18.77
C PHE A 370 15.51 26.84 -19.32
N SER A 371 16.70 26.98 -19.90
CA SER A 371 17.22 28.24 -20.45
C SER A 371 16.85 28.46 -21.91
N ASP A 372 16.39 27.42 -22.61
CA ASP A 372 16.06 27.44 -24.04
C ASP A 372 17.29 27.74 -24.94
N ALA A 373 18.51 27.70 -24.39
CA ALA A 373 19.73 28.20 -25.04
C ALA A 373 20.13 27.44 -26.32
N ASN A 374 19.69 26.19 -26.47
CA ASN A 374 20.04 25.29 -27.58
C ASN A 374 18.83 24.95 -28.47
N GLN A 375 17.81 25.80 -28.46
CA GLN A 375 16.55 25.57 -29.16
C GLN A 375 16.29 26.64 -30.22
N GLU A 376 15.53 26.27 -31.24
CA GLU A 376 14.99 27.20 -32.23
C GLU A 376 13.61 27.68 -31.75
N THR A 377 13.33 28.99 -31.88
CA THR A 377 12.21 29.64 -31.18
C THR A 377 10.82 29.13 -31.57
N ASP A 378 10.68 28.54 -32.76
CA ASP A 378 9.44 28.02 -33.35
C ASP A 378 9.46 26.50 -33.62
N ARG A 379 10.42 25.79 -33.01
CA ARG A 379 10.62 24.36 -33.20
C ARG A 379 10.81 23.64 -31.87
N CYS A 380 10.52 22.34 -31.86
CA CYS A 380 10.84 21.43 -30.78
C CYS A 380 11.72 20.30 -31.31
N ILE A 381 12.79 19.99 -30.59
CA ILE A 381 13.66 18.86 -30.87
C ILE A 381 13.04 17.58 -30.30
N ILE A 382 12.94 16.53 -31.12
CA ILE A 382 12.46 15.20 -30.74
C ILE A 382 13.51 14.15 -31.07
N GLN A 383 13.98 13.41 -30.07
CA GLN A 383 14.87 12.27 -30.25
C GLN A 383 14.09 11.12 -30.92
N GLN A 384 14.52 10.72 -32.11
CA GLN A 384 13.92 9.60 -32.86
C GLN A 384 14.69 8.29 -32.66
N SER A 385 16.02 8.38 -32.47
CA SER A 385 16.89 7.27 -32.09
C SER A 385 18.00 7.75 -31.15
N GLU A 386 18.87 6.86 -30.69
CA GLU A 386 20.03 7.20 -29.86
C GLU A 386 20.87 8.34 -30.46
N SER A 387 20.99 8.40 -31.79
CA SER A 387 21.83 9.36 -32.50
C SER A 387 21.09 10.37 -33.37
N THR A 388 19.77 10.22 -33.59
CA THR A 388 19.02 11.04 -34.53
C THR A 388 17.90 11.85 -33.88
N PHE A 389 17.70 13.06 -34.41
CA PHE A 389 16.78 14.05 -33.88
C PHE A 389 15.97 14.66 -35.02
N LEU A 390 14.69 14.87 -34.75
CA LEU A 390 13.74 15.55 -35.62
C LEU A 390 13.39 16.92 -35.03
N SER A 391 13.00 17.83 -35.90
CA SER A 391 12.53 19.17 -35.52
C SER A 391 11.08 19.33 -35.98
N ILE A 392 10.17 19.55 -35.04
CA ILE A 392 8.73 19.77 -35.30
C ILE A 392 8.34 21.20 -34.92
N PRO A 393 7.31 21.81 -35.53
CA PRO A 393 6.84 23.12 -35.10
C PRO A 393 6.36 23.09 -33.64
N GLY A 394 6.70 24.11 -32.85
CA GLY A 394 6.22 24.25 -31.47
C GLY A 394 6.70 25.52 -30.77
N ASN A 395 5.98 25.90 -29.73
CA ASN A 395 6.27 27.08 -28.92
C ASN A 395 7.16 26.73 -27.71
N ARG A 396 7.50 27.74 -26.89
CA ARG A 396 8.36 27.54 -25.71
C ARG A 396 7.78 26.56 -24.67
N SER A 397 6.46 26.56 -24.47
CA SER A 397 5.78 25.62 -23.58
C SER A 397 5.91 24.20 -24.11
N ASP A 398 5.68 24.00 -25.41
CA ASP A 398 5.80 22.69 -26.06
C ASP A 398 7.24 22.17 -25.93
N ARG A 399 8.26 23.03 -26.09
CA ARG A 399 9.67 22.67 -25.89
C ARG A 399 9.98 22.21 -24.47
N LEU A 400 9.48 22.93 -23.47
CA LEU A 400 9.67 22.55 -22.07
C LEU A 400 9.00 21.19 -21.79
N GLU A 401 7.73 21.03 -22.16
CA GLU A 401 6.96 19.81 -21.90
C GLU A 401 7.56 18.60 -22.62
N LEU A 402 7.79 18.69 -23.92
CA LEU A 402 8.39 17.62 -24.72
C LEU A 402 9.84 17.35 -24.28
N GLY A 403 10.57 18.37 -23.85
CA GLY A 403 11.92 18.23 -23.29
C GLY A 403 11.92 17.43 -21.99
N VAL A 404 11.04 17.77 -21.04
CA VAL A 404 10.85 17.02 -19.79
C VAL A 404 10.46 15.58 -20.08
N LEU A 405 9.50 15.34 -20.98
CA LEU A 405 9.08 13.99 -21.35
C LEU A 405 10.24 13.15 -21.92
N GLN A 406 11.05 13.73 -22.80
CA GLN A 406 12.21 13.04 -23.38
C GLN A 406 13.29 12.72 -22.34
N ILE A 407 13.54 13.62 -21.39
CA ILE A 407 14.43 13.35 -20.25
C ILE A 407 13.92 12.16 -19.45
N TRP A 408 12.62 12.11 -19.11
CA TRP A 408 12.05 10.98 -18.38
C TRP A 408 12.10 9.67 -19.17
N ILE A 409 11.79 9.69 -20.47
CA ILE A 409 11.87 8.52 -21.34
C ILE A 409 13.31 7.99 -21.40
N SER A 410 14.30 8.88 -21.55
CA SER A 410 15.71 8.46 -21.54
C SER A 410 16.12 7.88 -20.19
N ALA A 411 15.70 8.48 -19.08
CA ALA A 411 15.95 7.93 -17.76
C ALA A 411 15.30 6.54 -17.59
N MET A 412 14.07 6.35 -18.08
CA MET A 412 13.38 5.05 -18.02
C MET A 412 14.09 3.94 -18.80
N ARG A 413 14.75 4.27 -19.92
CA ARG A 413 15.54 3.30 -20.70
C ARG A 413 16.78 2.83 -19.95
N ASP A 414 17.56 3.77 -19.39
CA ASP A 414 18.95 3.47 -19.04
C ASP A 414 19.27 3.63 -17.53
N TYR A 415 18.27 3.84 -16.66
CA TYR A 415 18.52 4.08 -15.22
C TYR A 415 19.32 2.97 -14.52
N LEU A 416 19.19 1.72 -14.96
CA LEU A 416 19.93 0.58 -14.40
C LEU A 416 21.43 0.67 -14.68
N GLU A 417 21.83 1.34 -15.76
CA GLU A 417 23.23 1.55 -16.12
C GLU A 417 23.77 2.87 -15.56
N MET A 418 22.92 3.89 -15.39
CA MET A 418 23.33 5.19 -14.84
C MET A 418 23.53 5.18 -13.32
N LEU A 419 22.83 4.32 -12.59
CA LEU A 419 22.86 4.30 -11.13
C LEU A 419 23.66 3.09 -10.62
N PRO A 420 24.39 3.24 -9.50
CA PRO A 420 25.03 2.09 -8.88
C PRO A 420 23.96 1.10 -8.40
N GLU A 421 24.22 -0.20 -8.54
CA GLU A 421 23.37 -1.22 -7.91
C GLU A 421 23.31 -0.97 -6.40
N LYS A 422 22.10 -0.76 -5.87
CA LYS A 422 21.88 -0.70 -4.42
C LYS A 422 21.85 -2.12 -3.86
N GLU A 423 22.44 -2.32 -2.69
CA GLU A 423 22.38 -3.58 -1.95
C GLU A 423 20.92 -4.03 -1.82
N ASP A 424 20.63 -5.24 -2.30
CA ASP A 424 19.49 -6.00 -1.81
C ASP A 424 19.93 -6.55 -0.44
N ASP A 425 19.14 -6.38 0.63
CA ASP A 425 19.41 -6.87 2.01
C ASP A 425 19.62 -8.40 2.10
N SER A 426 19.69 -9.09 0.97
CA SER A 426 20.13 -10.46 0.85
C SER A 426 21.62 -10.58 1.23
N LEU A 427 21.92 -11.53 2.12
CA LEU A 427 23.26 -11.89 2.62
C LEU A 427 24.24 -12.42 1.54
N VAL A 428 23.97 -12.19 0.26
CA VAL A 428 24.80 -12.63 -0.86
C VAL A 428 25.43 -11.39 -1.48
N ALA A 429 26.74 -11.21 -1.24
CA ALA A 429 27.53 -10.17 -1.88
C ALA A 429 27.53 -10.36 -3.40
N LYS A 430 26.66 -9.64 -4.11
CA LYS A 430 26.78 -9.48 -5.56
C LYS A 430 27.90 -8.47 -5.87
N PRO A 431 28.75 -8.72 -6.87
CA PRO A 431 29.77 -7.77 -7.27
C PRO A 431 29.10 -6.49 -7.79
N ARG A 432 29.52 -5.33 -7.27
CA ARG A 432 29.01 -4.01 -7.65
C ARG A 432 29.22 -3.78 -9.15
N SER A 433 28.14 -3.64 -9.92
CA SER A 433 28.25 -3.02 -11.24
C SER A 433 28.54 -1.53 -11.05
N GLN A 434 29.62 -1.03 -11.67
CA GLN A 434 29.93 0.40 -11.65
C GLN A 434 28.99 1.14 -12.63
N PRO A 435 28.53 2.36 -12.30
CA PRO A 435 27.75 3.17 -13.23
C PRO A 435 28.48 3.34 -14.57
N ASN A 436 27.73 3.22 -15.65
CA ASN A 436 28.20 3.46 -17.00
C ASN A 436 28.27 4.98 -17.25
N GLU A 437 29.46 5.54 -17.08
CA GLU A 437 29.70 6.99 -17.22
C GLU A 437 29.39 7.51 -18.62
N ARG A 438 29.49 6.67 -19.64
CA ARG A 438 29.12 7.02 -21.00
C ARG A 438 27.64 7.35 -21.10
N ILE A 439 26.79 6.51 -20.54
CA ILE A 439 25.34 6.70 -20.55
C ILE A 439 24.95 7.94 -19.73
N GLY A 440 25.62 8.18 -18.61
CA GLY A 440 25.43 9.41 -17.84
C GLY A 440 25.75 10.67 -18.64
N CYS A 441 26.87 10.68 -19.38
CA CYS A 441 27.26 11.79 -20.24
C CYS A 441 26.30 11.97 -21.43
N GLU A 442 25.86 10.87 -22.07
CA GLU A 442 24.86 10.91 -23.15
C GLU A 442 23.51 11.46 -22.65
N PHE A 443 23.09 11.07 -21.45
CA PHE A 443 21.89 11.58 -20.79
C PHE A 443 21.97 13.08 -20.49
N ALA A 444 23.09 13.55 -19.92
CA ALA A 444 23.32 14.98 -19.69
C ALA A 444 23.41 15.77 -21.01
N SER A 445 24.04 15.19 -22.04
CA SER A 445 24.14 15.78 -23.38
C SER A 445 22.77 15.93 -24.04
N LEU A 446 21.88 14.94 -23.85
CA LEU A 446 20.49 15.02 -24.29
C LEU A 446 19.76 16.17 -23.57
N ALA A 447 19.84 16.25 -22.25
CA ALA A 447 19.22 17.33 -21.48
C ALA A 447 19.71 18.72 -21.93
N TYR A 448 21.02 18.87 -22.12
CA TYR A 448 21.62 20.10 -22.64
C TYR A 448 21.10 20.46 -24.04
N ARG A 449 21.06 19.48 -24.95
CA ARG A 449 20.51 19.67 -26.30
C ARG A 449 19.04 20.10 -26.25
N LEU A 450 18.25 19.57 -25.32
CA LEU A 450 16.83 19.91 -25.13
C LEU A 450 16.61 21.29 -24.47
N GLY A 451 17.67 22.04 -24.17
CA GLY A 451 17.57 23.40 -23.64
C GLY A 451 17.60 23.51 -22.11
N PHE A 452 17.96 22.43 -21.41
CA PHE A 452 18.16 22.44 -19.96
C PHE A 452 19.63 22.68 -19.63
N ASP A 453 19.91 23.62 -18.73
CA ASP A 453 21.27 24.05 -18.45
C ASP A 453 21.50 24.29 -16.95
N SER A 454 22.39 23.48 -16.38
CA SER A 454 22.77 23.51 -14.97
C SER A 454 24.26 23.22 -14.82
N GLU A 455 24.84 23.53 -13.65
CA GLU A 455 26.23 23.16 -13.36
C GLU A 455 26.42 21.64 -13.34
N GLU A 456 25.43 20.88 -12.87
CA GLU A 456 25.43 19.42 -12.87
C GLU A 456 25.48 18.86 -14.28
N ILE A 457 24.65 19.38 -15.19
CA ILE A 457 24.61 18.97 -16.60
C ILE A 457 25.98 19.26 -17.25
N ARG A 458 26.49 20.48 -17.10
CA ARG A 458 27.78 20.87 -17.70
C ARG A 458 28.93 20.02 -17.17
N HIS A 459 28.96 19.75 -15.87
CA HIS A 459 29.99 18.92 -15.25
C HIS A 459 29.89 17.45 -15.69
N GLN A 460 28.69 16.90 -15.88
CA GLN A 460 28.51 15.55 -16.42
C GLN A 460 28.96 15.43 -17.89
N ILE A 461 28.72 16.46 -18.71
CA ILE A 461 29.18 16.52 -20.10
C ILE A 461 30.71 16.64 -20.17
N GLN A 462 31.31 17.47 -19.30
CA GLN A 462 32.75 17.68 -19.25
C GLN A 462 33.54 16.44 -18.81
N ARG A 463 32.91 15.54 -18.06
CA ARG A 463 33.48 14.22 -17.79
C ARG A 463 33.45 13.39 -19.08
N SER A 464 34.53 13.45 -19.86
CA SER A 464 34.69 12.60 -21.03
C SER A 464 34.58 11.13 -20.60
N PRO A 465 33.60 10.36 -21.11
CA PRO A 465 33.46 8.95 -20.78
C PRO A 465 34.74 8.17 -21.10
N ASP A 466 35.38 8.54 -22.22
CA ASP A 466 36.63 7.96 -22.69
C ASP A 466 37.79 8.27 -21.73
N GLU A 467 37.83 9.47 -21.16
CA GLU A 467 38.85 9.84 -20.16
C GLU A 467 38.69 9.02 -18.89
N GLU A 468 37.47 8.84 -18.39
CA GLU A 468 37.25 8.10 -17.15
C GLU A 468 37.43 6.59 -17.33
N ILE A 469 37.03 6.04 -18.48
CA ILE A 469 37.37 4.66 -18.88
C ILE A 469 38.88 4.48 -18.92
N ALA A 470 39.62 5.42 -19.53
CA ALA A 470 41.08 5.39 -19.57
C ALA A 470 41.70 5.47 -18.17
N ARG A 471 41.22 6.40 -17.32
CA ARG A 471 41.67 6.54 -15.92
C ARG A 471 41.45 5.26 -15.13
N LYS A 472 40.25 4.68 -15.20
CA LYS A 472 39.92 3.42 -14.52
C LYS A 472 40.74 2.25 -15.03
N ALA A 473 40.96 2.15 -16.34
CA ALA A 473 41.80 1.12 -16.92
C ALA A 473 43.24 1.20 -16.40
N LEU A 474 43.82 2.40 -16.35
CA LEU A 474 45.17 2.64 -15.81
C LEU A 474 45.27 2.27 -14.32
N LEU A 475 44.29 2.68 -13.51
CA LEU A 475 44.26 2.37 -12.07
C LEU A 475 43.96 0.89 -11.78
N LYS A 476 43.23 0.20 -12.66
CA LYS A 476 43.00 -1.24 -12.56
C LYS A 476 44.22 -2.05 -12.99
N ALA A 477 44.95 -1.59 -14.00
CA ALA A 477 46.18 -2.22 -14.47
C ALA A 477 47.36 -2.06 -13.49
N ARG A 478 47.35 -0.98 -12.70
CA ARG A 478 48.35 -0.70 -11.65
C ARG A 478 47.65 -0.31 -10.35
N ASP A 479 47.61 -1.26 -9.43
CA ASP A 479 47.01 -1.10 -8.10
C ASP A 479 47.53 0.16 -7.39
N PRO A 480 46.66 1.14 -7.07
CA PRO A 480 47.04 2.41 -6.45
C PRO A 480 47.73 2.24 -5.09
N THR A 481 47.52 1.11 -4.41
CA THR A 481 48.18 0.79 -3.13
C THR A 481 49.64 0.38 -3.30
N ARG A 482 50.05 -0.03 -4.50
CA ARG A 482 51.38 -0.55 -4.82
C ARG A 482 52.13 0.30 -5.82
N TYR A 483 51.43 1.14 -6.55
CA TYR A 483 51.99 1.97 -7.60
C TYR A 483 51.32 3.33 -7.61
N LYS A 484 52.13 4.39 -7.47
CA LYS A 484 51.67 5.77 -7.56
C LYS A 484 52.13 6.34 -8.89
N TYR A 485 51.16 6.74 -9.71
CA TYR A 485 51.47 7.48 -10.92
C TYR A 485 52.01 8.87 -10.56
N ASP A 486 52.90 9.39 -11.40
CA ASP A 486 53.16 10.83 -11.45
C ASP A 486 51.93 11.53 -12.08
N ASP A 487 51.50 12.66 -11.51
CA ASP A 487 50.23 13.30 -11.88
C ASP A 487 50.25 13.80 -13.33
N ALA A 488 51.38 14.31 -13.82
CA ALA A 488 51.53 14.77 -15.20
C ALA A 488 51.60 13.60 -16.19
N ALA A 489 52.32 12.53 -15.83
CA ALA A 489 52.38 11.32 -16.63
C ALA A 489 51.01 10.61 -16.71
N PHE A 490 50.27 10.56 -15.60
CA PHE A 490 48.93 9.97 -15.55
C PHE A 490 47.98 10.67 -16.51
N ALA A 491 47.92 12.01 -16.46
CA ALA A 491 47.10 12.80 -17.36
C ALA A 491 47.46 12.55 -18.85
N ASN A 492 48.75 12.46 -19.16
CA ASN A 492 49.22 12.16 -20.53
C ASN A 492 48.81 10.74 -20.98
N PHE A 493 48.91 9.73 -20.11
CA PHE A 493 48.46 8.38 -20.45
C PHE A 493 46.95 8.29 -20.70
N VAL A 494 46.16 9.03 -19.92
CA VAL A 494 44.72 9.16 -20.14
C VAL A 494 44.45 9.76 -21.51
N GLU A 495 45.09 10.89 -21.84
CA GLU A 495 44.92 11.56 -23.14
C GLU A 495 45.30 10.65 -24.31
N GLN A 496 46.39 9.87 -24.19
CA GLN A 496 46.79 8.91 -25.22
C GLN A 496 45.73 7.82 -25.42
N MET A 497 45.21 7.24 -24.35
CA MET A 497 44.15 6.23 -24.44
C MET A 497 42.87 6.78 -25.06
N VAL A 498 42.49 8.02 -24.72
CA VAL A 498 41.34 8.71 -25.32
C VAL A 498 41.54 8.92 -26.81
N ARG A 499 42.73 9.35 -27.24
CA ARG A 499 43.06 9.47 -28.68
C ARG A 499 42.96 8.13 -29.40
N PHE A 500 43.36 7.02 -28.74
CA PHE A 500 43.15 5.68 -29.28
C PHE A 500 41.66 5.32 -29.40
N PHE A 501 40.84 5.62 -28.39
CA PHE A 501 39.39 5.37 -28.45
C PHE A 501 38.72 6.14 -29.57
N ALA A 502 39.13 7.39 -29.83
CA ALA A 502 38.60 8.23 -30.89
C ALA A 502 39.00 7.78 -32.32
N THR A 503 39.95 6.86 -32.46
CA THR A 503 40.48 6.40 -33.77
C THR A 503 40.18 4.93 -34.08
N ALA A 504 39.64 4.20 -33.10
CA ALA A 504 39.17 2.82 -33.23
C ALA A 504 37.72 2.79 -33.74
#